data_AF-A0A4Q7BJI4-F1
#
_entry.id   AF-A0A4Q7BJI4-F1
#
_cell.length_a   1.000
_cell.length_b   1.000
_cell.length_c   1.000
_cell.angle_alpha   90.00
_cell.angle_beta   90.00
_cell.angle_gamma   90.00
#
_symmetry.space_group_name_H-M   'P 1'
#
loop_
_entity.id
_entity.type
_entity.pdbx_description
1 polymer ?
#
loop_
_entity_poly.entity_id
_entity_poly.type
_entity_poly.pdbx_seq_one_letter_code
_entity_poly.pdbx_strand_id
1 'polypeptide(L)'
;MTEKTLSIATVATGVLTTVTKGRTLYQAAANAMDAVEVQGTLTGAKKKEAVMAFIKSMVIDIGSNWDVYEKLISTFIDQIKTAYNAVKDLFK
;
A
#
# COMPACT_ATOMS: atom_id res chain seq x y z
N MET A 1 -26.02 24.75 -3.66
CA MET A 1 -24.80 23.93 -3.74
C MET A 1 -25.23 22.48 -3.79
N THR A 2 -25.05 21.79 -4.90
CA THR A 2 -25.30 20.35 -5.00
C THR A 2 -24.10 19.63 -4.39
N GLU A 3 -24.32 18.91 -3.28
CA GLU A 3 -23.35 17.93 -2.78
C GLU A 3 -23.07 16.95 -3.91
N LYS A 4 -21.83 16.95 -4.41
CA LYS A 4 -21.39 15.97 -5.39
C LYS A 4 -21.27 14.64 -4.66
N THR A 5 -22.33 13.83 -4.72
CA THR A 5 -22.37 12.50 -4.09
C THR A 5 -21.24 11.67 -4.69
N LEU A 6 -20.24 11.36 -3.88
CA LEU A 6 -19.08 10.57 -4.29
C LEU A 6 -19.56 9.14 -4.61
N SER A 7 -19.72 8.79 -5.88
CA SER A 7 -20.18 7.45 -6.24
C SER A 7 -19.06 6.43 -6.07
N ILE A 8 -19.42 5.21 -5.61
CA ILE A 8 -18.47 4.09 -5.47
C ILE A 8 -17.69 3.86 -6.78
N ALA A 9 -18.35 4.01 -7.94
CA ALA A 9 -17.73 3.89 -9.26
C ALA A 9 -16.66 4.99 -9.52
N THR A 10 -16.91 6.23 -9.09
CA THR A 10 -15.95 7.33 -9.23
C THR A 10 -14.73 7.10 -8.34
N VAL A 11 -14.95 6.62 -7.10
CA VAL A 11 -13.87 6.23 -6.18
C VAL A 11 -13.06 5.08 -6.77
N ALA A 12 -13.70 4.02 -7.26
CA ALA A 12 -13.05 2.87 -7.86
C ALA A 12 -12.19 3.27 -9.07
N THR A 13 -12.69 4.15 -9.94
CA THR A 13 -11.94 4.67 -11.09
C THR A 13 -10.71 5.48 -10.65
N GLY A 14 -10.86 6.33 -9.64
CA GLY A 14 -9.75 7.09 -9.06
C GLY A 14 -8.68 6.18 -8.44
N VAL A 15 -9.11 5.15 -7.72
CA VAL A 15 -8.22 4.12 -7.16
C VAL A 15 -7.49 3.37 -8.27
N LEU A 16 -8.21 2.84 -9.27
CA LEU A 16 -7.61 2.10 -10.39
C LEU A 16 -6.61 2.95 -11.19
N THR A 17 -6.91 4.23 -11.41
CA THR A 17 -6.01 5.16 -12.09
C THR A 17 -4.75 5.44 -11.27
N THR A 18 -4.91 5.63 -9.95
CA THR A 18 -3.79 5.87 -9.03
C THR A 18 -2.91 4.63 -8.90
N VAL A 19 -3.53 3.46 -8.78
CA VAL A 19 -2.85 2.16 -8.81
C VAL A 19 -2.12 1.97 -10.14
N THR A 20 -2.66 2.41 -11.27
CA THR A 20 -1.98 2.28 -12.57
C THR A 20 -0.73 3.17 -12.65
N LYS A 21 -0.81 4.42 -12.17
CA LYS A 21 0.32 5.36 -12.16
C LYS A 21 1.41 4.96 -11.15
N GLY A 22 1.00 4.46 -9.99
CA GLY A 22 1.90 4.03 -8.91
C GLY A 22 2.18 2.52 -8.89
N ARG A 23 1.78 1.78 -9.94
CA ARG A 23 1.68 0.31 -9.91
C ARG A 23 2.96 -0.36 -9.46
N THR A 24 4.08 0.11 -9.97
CA THR A 24 5.42 -0.41 -9.65
C THR A 24 5.72 -0.27 -8.16
N LEU A 25 5.43 0.89 -7.56
CA LEU A 25 5.67 1.15 -6.13
C LEU A 25 4.71 0.35 -5.25
N TYR A 26 3.42 0.28 -5.62
CA TYR A 26 2.44 -0.51 -4.87
C TYR A 26 2.71 -2.02 -4.95
N GLN A 27 3.14 -2.53 -6.12
CA GLN A 27 3.54 -3.92 -6.27
C GLN A 27 4.82 -4.21 -5.49
N ALA A 28 5.80 -3.31 -5.53
CA ALA A 28 7.02 -3.45 -4.73
C ALA A 28 6.69 -3.46 -3.22
N ALA A 29 5.74 -2.62 -2.78
CA ALA A 29 5.28 -2.61 -1.40
C ALA A 29 4.64 -3.95 -1.01
N ALA A 30 3.76 -4.50 -1.85
CA ALA A 30 3.14 -5.81 -1.61
C ALA A 30 4.19 -6.94 -1.55
N ASN A 31 5.14 -6.98 -2.49
CA ASN A 31 6.21 -7.98 -2.48
C ASN A 31 7.09 -7.87 -1.22
N ALA A 32 7.38 -6.64 -0.77
CA ALA A 32 8.11 -6.40 0.46
C ALA A 32 7.31 -6.82 1.70
N MET A 33 5.99 -6.62 1.73
CA MET A 33 5.11 -7.14 2.78
C MET A 33 5.22 -8.66 2.89
N ASP A 34 5.16 -9.37 1.77
CA ASP A 34 5.31 -10.84 1.75
C ASP A 34 6.70 -11.27 2.22
N ALA A 35 7.77 -10.64 1.73
CA ALA A 35 9.14 -10.97 2.13
C ALA A 35 9.36 -10.79 3.65
N VAL A 36 8.83 -9.71 4.22
CA VAL A 36 8.88 -9.44 5.66
C VAL A 36 7.99 -10.39 6.46
N GLU A 37 6.84 -10.80 5.91
CA GLU A 37 5.97 -11.80 6.52
C GLU A 37 6.67 -13.16 6.59
N VAL A 38 7.29 -13.60 5.49
CA VAL A 38 8.03 -14.87 5.38
C VAL A 38 9.27 -14.91 6.26
N GLN A 39 10.01 -13.80 6.40
CA GLN A 39 11.16 -13.75 7.30
C GLN A 39 10.80 -14.07 8.75
N GLY A 40 9.58 -13.73 9.20
CA GLY A 40 9.07 -14.10 10.53
C GLY A 40 9.78 -13.45 11.72
N THR A 41 10.80 -12.60 11.51
CA THR A 41 11.62 -11.99 12.57
C THR A 41 11.04 -10.70 13.15
N LEU A 42 10.17 -10.03 12.40
CA LEU A 42 9.54 -8.77 12.79
C LEU A 42 8.08 -8.99 13.19
N THR A 43 7.53 -8.12 14.04
CA THR A 43 6.13 -8.19 14.48
C THR A 43 5.40 -6.89 14.19
N GLY A 44 4.09 -6.98 13.93
CA GLY A 44 3.16 -5.84 13.90
C GLY A 44 3.70 -4.60 13.17
N ALA A 45 3.89 -3.52 13.91
CA ALA A 45 4.34 -2.22 13.40
C ALA A 45 5.75 -2.26 12.79
N LYS A 46 6.64 -3.11 13.28
CA LYS A 46 8.00 -3.25 12.75
C LYS A 46 8.02 -3.82 11.34
N LYS A 47 7.05 -4.68 10.99
CA LYS A 47 6.88 -5.13 9.60
C LYS A 47 6.56 -3.95 8.68
N LYS A 48 5.62 -3.10 9.10
CA LYS A 48 5.22 -1.90 8.35
C LYS A 48 6.38 -0.91 8.21
N GLU A 49 7.13 -0.64 9.29
CA GLU A 49 8.31 0.23 9.25
C GLU A 49 9.36 -0.27 8.24
N ALA A 50 9.64 -1.58 8.22
CA ALA A 50 10.60 -2.17 7.29
C ALA A 50 10.16 -2.02 5.82
N VAL A 51 8.88 -2.29 5.52
CA VAL A 51 8.32 -2.09 4.19
C VAL A 51 8.36 -0.61 3.78
N MET A 52 8.00 0.30 4.68
CA MET A 52 8.04 1.74 4.43
C MET A 52 9.47 2.23 4.13
N ALA A 53 10.47 1.75 4.88
CA ALA A 53 11.87 2.09 4.66
C ALA A 53 12.37 1.62 3.29
N PHE A 54 12.00 0.39 2.89
CA PHE A 54 12.35 -0.15 1.57
C PHE A 54 11.72 0.66 0.42
N ILE A 55 10.44 1.01 0.52
CA ILE A 55 9.80 1.81 -0.54
C ILE A 55 10.33 3.24 -0.56
N LYS A 56 10.67 3.80 0.59
CA LYS A 56 11.32 5.11 0.67
C LYS A 56 12.64 5.13 -0.11
N SER A 57 13.49 4.10 0.02
CA SER A 57 14.73 4.05 -0.75
C SER A 57 14.44 4.00 -2.25
N MET A 58 13.50 3.16 -2.69
CA MET A 58 13.11 3.08 -4.11
C MET A 58 12.59 4.41 -4.67
N VAL A 59 11.73 5.12 -3.91
CA VAL A 59 11.18 6.43 -4.33
C VAL A 59 12.29 7.47 -4.48
N ILE A 60 13.26 7.47 -3.57
CA ILE A 60 14.42 8.36 -3.63
C ILE A 60 15.32 8.00 -4.83
N ASP A 61 15.56 6.71 -5.06
CA ASP A 61 16.42 6.22 -6.15
C ASP A 61 15.89 6.59 -7.55
N ILE A 62 14.55 6.66 -7.71
CA ILE A 62 13.92 7.12 -8.96
C ILE A 62 13.78 8.65 -9.06
N GLY A 63 14.39 9.40 -8.14
CA GLY A 63 14.38 10.87 -8.13
C GLY A 63 13.03 11.49 -7.77
N SER A 64 12.15 10.74 -7.10
CA SER A 64 10.82 11.21 -6.70
C SER A 64 10.80 11.71 -5.25
N ASN A 65 9.80 12.53 -4.91
CA ASN A 65 9.65 13.08 -3.56
C ASN A 65 8.90 12.09 -2.64
N TRP A 66 9.59 11.56 -1.62
CA TRP A 66 9.01 10.67 -0.62
C TRP A 66 7.78 11.25 0.08
N ASP A 67 7.77 12.54 0.39
CA ASP A 67 6.69 13.17 1.16
C ASP A 67 5.33 13.09 0.44
N VAL A 68 5.36 13.00 -0.90
CA VAL A 68 4.15 12.78 -1.73
C VAL A 68 3.61 11.36 -1.58
N TYR A 69 4.50 10.39 -1.44
CA TYR A 69 4.16 8.96 -1.45
C TYR A 69 3.98 8.36 -0.06
N GLU A 70 4.57 8.94 0.98
CA GLU A 70 4.60 8.38 2.33
C GLU A 70 3.20 7.99 2.82
N LYS A 71 2.26 8.95 2.79
CA LYS A 71 0.90 8.70 3.25
C LYS A 71 0.16 7.69 2.36
N LEU A 72 0.41 7.73 1.05
CA LEU A 72 -0.23 6.82 0.08
C LEU A 72 0.22 5.37 0.28
N ILE A 73 1.52 5.15 0.45
CA ILE A 73 2.10 3.81 0.67
C ILE A 73 1.71 3.28 2.06
N SER A 74 1.76 4.12 3.10
CA SER A 74 1.32 3.74 4.45
C SER A 74 -0.14 3.28 4.47
N THR A 75 -1.02 4.02 3.79
CA THR A 75 -2.45 3.67 3.68
C THR A 75 -2.65 2.37 2.90
N PHE A 76 -1.91 2.20 1.80
CA PHE A 76 -1.98 0.98 1.00
C PHE A 76 -1.59 -0.27 1.80
N ILE A 77 -0.49 -0.21 2.57
CA ILE A 77 -0.04 -1.33 3.43
C ILE A 77 -1.13 -1.74 4.42
N ASP A 78 -1.79 -0.77 5.06
CA ASP A 78 -2.87 -1.05 6.03
C ASP A 78 -4.09 -1.71 5.37
N GLN A 79 -4.45 -1.25 4.18
CA GLN A 79 -5.59 -1.79 3.41
C GLN A 79 -5.30 -3.22 2.95
N ILE A 80 -4.12 -3.49 2.38
CA ILE A 80 -3.73 -4.85 1.95
C ILE A 80 -3.63 -5.80 3.13
N LYS A 81 -3.06 -5.36 4.27
CA LYS A 81 -3.02 -6.17 5.48
C LYS A 81 -4.42 -6.53 5.97
N THR A 82 -5.34 -5.57 5.96
CA THR A 82 -6.75 -5.81 6.34
C THR A 82 -7.39 -6.83 5.41
N ALA A 83 -7.24 -6.66 4.09
CA ALA A 83 -7.76 -7.59 3.10
C ALA A 83 -7.15 -9.00 3.25
N TYR A 84 -5.84 -9.11 3.42
CA TYR A 84 -5.15 -10.38 3.64
C TYR A 84 -5.69 -11.11 4.86
N ASN A 85 -5.85 -10.43 6.00
CA ASN A 85 -6.39 -11.05 7.20
C ASN A 85 -7.84 -11.50 7.01
N ALA A 86 -8.69 -10.65 6.42
CA ALA A 86 -10.09 -10.99 6.16
C ALA A 86 -10.21 -12.22 5.23
N VAL A 87 -9.39 -12.30 4.19
CA VAL A 87 -9.38 -13.41 3.24
C VAL A 87 -8.74 -14.66 3.86
N LYS A 88 -7.65 -14.51 4.61
CA LYS A 88 -7.01 -15.61 5.33
C LYS A 88 -7.98 -16.28 6.29
N ASP A 89 -8.85 -15.52 6.95
CA ASP A 89 -9.89 -16.06 7.83
C ASP A 89 -10.96 -16.87 7.09
N LEU A 90 -11.20 -16.60 5.81
CA LEU A 90 -12.15 -17.36 4.97
C LEU A 90 -11.60 -18.69 4.46
N PHE A 91 -10.27 -18.83 4.40
CA PHE A 91 -9.58 -20.03 3.91
C PHE A 91 -8.86 -20.81 5.02
N LYS A 92 -9.22 -20.56 6.28
CA LYS A 92 -8.79 -21.34 7.44
C LYS A 92 -9.69 -22.54 7.68
#